data_AF-A0A7J4URG6-F1
#
_entry.id   AF-A0A7J4URG6-F1
#
_cell.length_a   1.000
_cell.length_b   1.000
_cell.length_c   1.000
_cell.angle_alpha   90.00
_cell.angle_beta   90.00
_cell.angle_gamma   90.00
#
_symmetry.space_group_name_H-M   'P 1'
#
loop_
_entity.id
_entity.type
_entity.pdbx_description
1 polymer ?
#
loop_
_entity_poly.entity_id
_entity_poly.type
_entity_poly.pdbx_seq_one_letter_code
_entity_poly.pdbx_strand_id
1 'polypeptide(L)' 'LWKKPKATMPELWRERLIQWRREPTTLVIRRPTRLDRARSIGYKAKQGIVVVRQRVPRGGHRR' A
#
# COMPACT_ATOMS: atom_id res chain seq x y z
N LEU A 1 3.32 13.07 -8.64
CA LEU A 1 2.18 12.26 -8.17
C LEU A 1 2.39 11.67 -6.76
N TRP A 2 3.25 10.66 -6.58
CA TRP A 2 3.35 9.92 -5.31
C TRP A 2 4.20 10.54 -4.19
N LYS A 3 4.93 11.62 -4.48
CA LYS A 3 5.74 12.34 -3.47
C LYS A 3 4.86 13.15 -2.49
N LYS A 4 3.69 13.62 -2.94
CA LYS A 4 2.72 14.38 -2.12
C LYS A 4 1.28 13.91 -2.40
N PRO A 5 0.90 12.67 -2.05
CA PRO A 5 -0.36 12.06 -2.46
C PRO A 5 -1.59 12.79 -1.93
N LYS A 6 -1.51 13.39 -0.72
CA LYS A 6 -2.59 14.19 -0.14
C LYS A 6 -2.93 15.44 -0.99
N ALA A 7 -1.93 16.03 -1.65
CA ALA A 7 -2.12 17.23 -2.47
C ALA A 7 -2.44 16.87 -3.93
N THR A 8 -1.84 15.80 -4.46
CA THR A 8 -1.99 15.46 -5.89
C THR A 8 -3.19 14.57 -6.18
N MET A 9 -3.65 13.76 -5.22
CA MET A 9 -4.77 12.82 -5.38
C MET A 9 -5.58 12.70 -4.07
N PRO A 10 -6.19 13.80 -3.59
CA PRO A 10 -6.84 13.83 -2.28
C PRO A 10 -8.00 12.84 -2.13
N GLU A 11 -8.87 12.73 -3.13
CA GLU A 11 -10.04 11.83 -3.09
C GLU A 11 -9.60 10.36 -3.06
N LEU A 12 -8.81 9.94 -4.05
CA LEU A 12 -8.28 8.57 -4.15
C LEU A 12 -7.49 8.16 -2.90
N TRP A 13 -6.74 9.09 -2.32
CA TRP A 13 -6.00 8.85 -1.09
C TRP A 13 -6.95 8.60 0.09
N ARG A 14 -7.98 9.44 0.25
CA ARG A 14 -8.96 9.34 1.33
C ARG A 14 -9.77 8.04 1.22
N GLU A 15 -10.27 7.71 0.04
CA GLU A 15 -11.04 6.48 -0.21
C GLU A 15 -10.25 5.23 0.17
N ARG A 16 -8.99 5.14 -0.28
CA ARG A 16 -8.11 4.02 0.06
C ARG A 16 -7.88 3.89 1.55
N LEU A 17 -7.65 5.00 2.26
CA LEU A 17 -7.47 4.97 3.70
C LEU A 17 -8.74 4.50 4.43
N ILE A 18 -9.93 4.88 3.97
CA ILE A 18 -11.20 4.41 4.55
C ILE A 18 -11.35 2.91 4.30
N GLN A 19 -11.10 2.45 3.08
CA GLN A 19 -11.16 1.04 2.73
C GLN A 19 -10.18 0.20 3.57
N TRP A 20 -8.92 0.59 3.66
CA TRP A 20 -7.88 -0.17 4.36
C TRP A 20 -8.06 -0.23 5.89
N ARG A 21 -8.90 0.63 6.47
CA ARG A 21 -9.29 0.52 7.89
C ARG A 21 -10.22 -0.66 8.13
N ARG A 22 -11.06 -1.00 7.16
CA ARG A 22 -12.05 -2.09 7.24
C ARG A 22 -11.46 -3.45 6.90
N GLU A 23 -10.33 -3.47 6.19
CA GLU A 23 -9.66 -4.69 5.77
C GLU A 23 -8.82 -5.33 6.89
N PRO A 24 -8.47 -6.62 6.76
CA PRO A 24 -7.56 -7.32 7.65
C PRO A 24 -6.18 -6.65 7.75
N THR A 25 -5.47 -6.91 8.85
CA THR A 25 -4.13 -6.37 9.09
C THR A 25 -3.12 -6.85 8.04
N THR A 26 -3.24 -8.10 7.59
CA THR A 26 -2.40 -8.69 6.54
C THR A 26 -3.31 -9.11 5.40
N LEU A 27 -3.09 -8.56 4.20
CA LEU A 27 -3.90 -8.87 3.02
C LEU A 27 -3.01 -9.09 1.81
N VAL A 28 -3.18 -10.24 1.15
CA VAL A 28 -2.54 -10.50 -0.14
C VAL A 28 -3.25 -9.71 -1.23
N ILE A 29 -2.51 -8.92 -2.00
CA ILE A 29 -3.04 -8.12 -3.10
C ILE A 29 -2.53 -8.66 -4.43
N ARG A 30 -3.43 -8.73 -5.42
CA ARG A 30 -3.09 -9.27 -6.75
C ARG A 30 -2.07 -8.41 -7.50
N ARG A 31 -2.11 -7.08 -7.31
CA ARG A 31 -1.22 -6.12 -7.96
C ARG A 31 -0.79 -5.04 -6.99
N PRO A 32 0.43 -4.51 -7.10
CA PRO A 32 0.91 -3.44 -6.24
C PRO A 32 0.10 -2.16 -6.48
N THR A 33 -0.23 -1.45 -5.39
CA THR A 33 -0.91 -0.15 -5.47
C THR A 33 -0.06 0.92 -6.17
N ARG A 34 1.27 0.81 -6.07
CA ARG A 34 2.23 1.70 -6.71
C ARG A 34 3.20 0.90 -7.61
N LEU A 35 2.83 0.74 -8.88
CA LEU A 35 3.57 -0.08 -9.84
C LEU A 35 4.96 0.48 -10.16
N ASP A 36 5.08 1.81 -10.27
CA ASP A 36 6.34 2.52 -10.53
C ASP A 36 7.41 2.16 -9.49
N ARG A 37 7.08 2.30 -8.21
CA ARG A 37 7.99 1.89 -7.13
C ARG A 37 8.19 0.40 -7.06
N ALA A 38 7.13 -0.38 -7.21
CA ALA A 38 7.25 -1.83 -7.15
C ALA A 38 8.31 -2.30 -8.16
N ARG A 39 8.25 -1.81 -9.42
CA ARG A 39 9.26 -2.13 -10.44
C ARG A 39 10.67 -1.67 -10.04
N SER A 40 10.82 -0.49 -9.46
CA SER A 40 12.15 -0.02 -9.00
C SER A 40 12.75 -0.85 -7.85
N ILE A 41 11.92 -1.55 -7.06
CA ILE A 41 12.37 -2.48 -6.00
C ILE A 41 12.53 -3.91 -6.56
N GLY A 42 12.22 -4.14 -7.84
CA GLY A 42 12.41 -5.44 -8.50
C GLY A 42 11.13 -6.26 -8.70
N TYR A 43 9.95 -5.70 -8.43
CA TYR A 43 8.69 -6.36 -8.76
C TYR A 43 8.59 -6.61 -10.27
N LYS A 44 8.36 -7.87 -10.64
CA LYS A 44 7.99 -8.30 -11.98
C LYS A 44 6.63 -8.98 -11.92
N ALA A 45 5.79 -8.77 -12.94
CA ALA A 45 4.52 -9.47 -13.05
C ALA A 45 4.78 -10.89 -13.58
N LYS A 46 5.24 -11.78 -12.69
CA LYS A 46 5.54 -13.18 -12.96
C LYS A 46 4.89 -14.06 -11.90
N GLN A 47 4.63 -15.32 -12.24
CA GLN A 47 4.22 -16.32 -11.26
C GLN A 47 5.32 -16.48 -10.21
N GLY A 48 4.94 -16.73 -8.95
CA GLY A 48 5.85 -16.84 -7.82
C GLY A 48 6.15 -15.53 -7.07
N ILE A 49 5.72 -14.36 -7.60
CA ILE A 49 5.85 -13.08 -6.87
C ILE A 49 4.51 -12.70 -6.25
N VAL A 50 4.47 -12.67 -4.92
CA VAL A 50 3.29 -12.29 -4.13
C VAL A 50 3.51 -10.90 -3.53
N VAL A 51 2.46 -10.07 -3.53
CA VAL A 51 2.48 -8.75 -2.90
C VAL A 51 1.49 -8.76 -1.74
N VAL A 52 1.93 -8.29 -0.59
CA VAL A 52 1.12 -8.23 0.63
C VAL A 52 1.02 -6.78 1.08
N ARG A 53 -0.19 -6.35 1.46
CA ARG A 53 -0.42 -5.12 2.20
C ARG A 53 -0.44 -5.46 3.68
N GLN A 54 0.48 -4.86 4.43
CA GLN A 54 0.56 -4.98 5.89
C GLN A 54 0.16 -3.66 6.54
N ARG A 55 -0.77 -3.71 7.50
CA ARG A 55 -1.09 -2.59 8.39
C ARG A 55 -0.18 -2.64 9.61
N VAL A 56 0.44 -1.51 9.92
CA VAL A 56 1.23 -1.30 11.14
C VAL A 56 0.59 -0.16 11.91
N PRO A 57 0.26 -0.34 13.20
CA PRO A 57 -0.31 0.74 14.01
C PRO A 57 0.69 1.89 14.14
N ARG A 58 0.16 3.10 14.26
CA ARG A 58 0.97 4.27 14.60
C ARG A 58 1.14 4.34 16.12
N GLY A 59 2.22 4.96 16.57
CA GLY A 59 2.58 5.07 17.98
C GLY A 59 3.99 4.57 18.25
N GLY A 60 4.49 4.81 19.46
CA GLY A 60 5.75 4.24 19.92
C GLY A 60 5.58 2.80 20.39
N HIS A 61 6.65 2.02 20.35
CA HIS A 61 6.70 0.71 21.01
C HIS A 61 6.84 0.93 22.52
N ARG A 62 5.82 0.55 23.31
CA ARG A 62 5.95 0.52 24.76
C ARG A 62 6.78 -0.71 25.13
N ARG A 63 7.87 -0.52 25.87
CA ARG A 63 8.66 -1.61 26.44
C ARG A 63 7.91 -2.25 27.59
#